data_AF-A0A8X6TFS5-F1
#
_entry.id   AF-A0A8X6TFS5-F1
#
_cell.length_a   1.000
_cell.length_b   1.000
_cell.length_c   1.000
_cell.angle_alpha   90.00
_cell.angle_beta   90.00
_cell.angle_gamma   90.00
#
_symmetry.space_group_name_H-M   'P 1'
#
loop_
_entity.id
_entity.type
_entity.pdbx_description
1 polymer ?
#
loop_
_entity_poly.entity_id
_entity_poly.type
_entity_poly.pdbx_seq_one_letter_code
_entity_poly.pdbx_strand_id
1 'polypeptide(L)'
;MQIEAPLPSERVVPSAPFTITGIDFAGPVNIRCLKPRDTAYIALFTCATTRALHIELVSDLTTDKFLLALQRFVGRRGFPNTIYTDNATTFHAANKELILLWQTLSSAETQQYYAQNGITWRFIAPRAAWWGGRWERLIVAADSTWSAWSEWSSCSASCGVGFKKRNRACNPSSKPGSAWCQGKYTETEACDTSLQCPVILERNYVSSTINTLYTASKNISMMLGSNGPPVFVINTFFLEFKEN
;
A
#
# COMPACT_ATOMS: atom_id res chain seq x y z
N MET A 1 -26.73 -34.27 20.50
CA MET A 1 -25.36 -34.34 19.95
C MET A 1 -25.37 -33.62 18.61
N GLN A 2 -24.69 -32.48 18.51
CA GLN A 2 -24.51 -31.79 17.23
C GLN A 2 -23.43 -32.55 16.47
N ILE A 3 -23.81 -33.21 15.38
CA ILE A 3 -22.88 -33.94 14.51
C ILE A 3 -22.24 -32.87 13.62
N GLU A 4 -21.03 -32.44 13.97
CA GLU A 4 -20.25 -31.56 13.09
C GLU A 4 -19.82 -32.36 11.86
N ALA A 5 -20.04 -31.78 10.68
CA ALA A 5 -19.61 -32.39 9.43
C ALA A 5 -18.07 -32.48 9.41
N PRO A 6 -17.50 -33.61 8.98
CA PRO A 6 -16.06 -33.77 8.90
C PRO A 6 -15.45 -32.69 8.00
N LEU A 7 -14.33 -32.12 8.45
CA LEU A 7 -13.60 -31.11 7.68
C LEU A 7 -13.13 -31.72 6.34
N PRO A 8 -13.17 -30.95 5.23
CA PRO A 8 -12.67 -31.44 3.95
C PRO A 8 -11.23 -31.93 4.06
N SER A 9 -10.89 -33.03 3.41
CA SER A 9 -9.55 -33.64 3.45
C SER A 9 -8.47 -32.67 2.99
N GLU A 10 -8.81 -31.76 2.07
CA GLU A 10 -7.97 -30.66 1.60
C GLU A 10 -7.53 -29.69 2.71
N ARG A 11 -8.21 -29.69 3.87
CA ARG A 11 -7.87 -28.90 5.06
C ARG A 11 -6.90 -29.62 5.99
N VAL A 12 -6.86 -30.96 5.93
CA VAL A 12 -6.16 -31.80 6.91
C VAL A 12 -4.87 -32.39 6.32
N VAL A 13 -4.81 -32.56 5.01
CA VAL A 13 -3.65 -33.11 4.30
C VAL A 13 -2.63 -32.01 3.96
N PRO A 14 -1.38 -32.10 4.44
CA PRO A 14 -0.32 -31.19 4.04
C PRO A 14 -0.04 -31.33 2.53
N SER A 15 0.09 -30.21 1.83
CA SER A 15 0.44 -30.15 0.41
C SER A 15 1.46 -29.05 0.15
N ALA A 16 2.01 -28.97 -1.06
CA ALA A 16 2.94 -27.89 -1.38
C ALA A 16 2.22 -26.52 -1.30
N PRO A 17 2.95 -25.43 -1.01
CA PRO A 17 2.38 -24.09 -1.01
C PRO A 17 1.67 -23.80 -2.35
N PHE A 18 0.51 -23.17 -2.27
CA PHE A 18 -0.36 -22.81 -3.40
C PHE A 18 -0.92 -23.97 -4.24
N THR A 19 -0.69 -25.24 -3.86
CA THR A 19 -1.37 -26.39 -4.51
C THR A 19 -2.88 -26.26 -4.48
N ILE A 20 -3.41 -25.79 -3.34
CA ILE A 20 -4.83 -25.48 -3.15
C ILE A 20 -4.91 -23.98 -2.86
N THR A 21 -5.56 -23.24 -3.74
CA THR A 21 -5.58 -21.77 -3.69
C THR A 21 -7.02 -21.25 -3.71
N GLY A 22 -7.35 -20.39 -2.77
CA GLY A 22 -8.57 -19.57 -2.83
C GLY A 22 -8.28 -18.23 -3.47
N ILE A 23 -9.23 -17.73 -4.25
CA ILE A 23 -9.12 -16.45 -4.94
C ILE A 23 -10.33 -15.60 -4.56
N ASP A 24 -10.06 -14.35 -4.21
CA ASP A 24 -11.07 -13.35 -3.88
C ASP A 24 -10.68 -11.97 -4.40
N PHE A 25 -11.66 -11.10 -4.60
CA PHE A 25 -11.43 -9.69 -4.91
C PHE A 25 -11.67 -8.82 -3.68
N ALA A 26 -10.66 -8.02 -3.34
CA ALA A 26 -10.83 -6.93 -2.38
C ALA A 26 -11.17 -5.63 -3.11
N GLY A 27 -12.13 -4.91 -2.52
CA GLY A 27 -12.83 -3.75 -3.08
C GLY A 27 -11.94 -2.57 -3.49
N PRO A 28 -12.57 -1.52 -4.06
CA PRO A 28 -11.85 -0.54 -4.85
C PRO A 28 -10.86 0.25 -3.99
N VAL A 29 -9.58 0.18 -4.37
CA VAL A 29 -8.48 0.96 -3.84
C VAL A 29 -8.27 2.17 -4.73
N ASN A 30 -8.27 3.36 -4.12
CA ASN A 30 -7.98 4.60 -4.84
C ASN A 30 -6.48 4.71 -5.08
N ILE A 31 -6.06 4.66 -6.35
CA ILE A 31 -4.66 4.85 -6.73
C ILE A 31 -4.44 6.31 -7.12
N ARG A 32 -3.33 6.88 -6.67
CA ARG A 32 -2.84 8.16 -7.18
C ARG A 32 -2.08 7.94 -8.49
N CYS A 33 -2.81 7.72 -9.58
CA CYS A 33 -2.25 7.79 -10.93
C CYS A 33 -2.27 9.24 -11.46
N LEU A 34 -1.58 9.50 -12.58
CA LEU A 34 -1.50 10.81 -13.24
C LEU A 34 -2.87 11.39 -13.68
N LYS A 35 -3.94 10.59 -13.62
CA LYS A 35 -5.33 11.00 -13.89
C LYS A 35 -6.17 11.02 -12.61
N PRO A 36 -7.12 11.95 -12.49
CA PRO A 36 -7.97 12.05 -11.31
C PRO A 36 -8.99 10.90 -11.32
N ARG A 37 -8.79 9.91 -10.42
CA ARG A 37 -9.71 8.82 -10.03
C ARG A 37 -9.69 7.53 -10.86
N ASP A 38 -8.56 6.83 -10.88
CA ASP A 38 -8.55 5.41 -11.24
C ASP A 38 -8.73 4.56 -9.97
N THR A 39 -9.92 3.97 -9.82
CA THR A 39 -10.19 2.92 -8.83
C THR A 39 -9.61 1.60 -9.34
N ALA A 40 -8.86 0.89 -8.52
CA ALA A 40 -8.33 -0.43 -8.84
C ALA A 40 -8.81 -1.46 -7.83
N TYR A 41 -8.69 -2.73 -8.18
CA TYR A 41 -9.08 -3.86 -7.36
C TYR A 41 -7.87 -4.70 -7.02
N ILE A 42 -7.97 -5.47 -5.94
CA ILE A 42 -6.91 -6.37 -5.53
C ILE A 42 -7.40 -7.80 -5.70
N ALA A 43 -6.73 -8.58 -6.53
CA ALA A 43 -6.90 -10.02 -6.58
C ALA A 43 -6.05 -10.66 -5.49
N LEU A 44 -6.71 -11.32 -4.54
CA LEU A 44 -6.10 -12.01 -3.42
C LEU A 44 -6.02 -13.51 -3.73
N PHE A 45 -4.80 -14.03 -3.85
CA PHE A 45 -4.54 -15.45 -4.01
C PHE A 45 -4.01 -16.01 -2.71
N THR A 46 -4.72 -16.94 -2.12
CA THR A 46 -4.37 -17.35 -0.78
C THR A 46 -4.27 -18.87 -0.66
N CYS A 47 -3.15 -19.32 -0.10
CA CYS A 47 -2.83 -20.73 0.00
C CYS A 47 -3.65 -21.41 1.11
N ALA A 48 -4.36 -22.47 0.74
CA ALA A 48 -5.10 -23.32 1.67
C ALA A 48 -4.20 -24.34 2.41
N THR A 49 -2.88 -24.27 2.31
CA THR A 49 -1.98 -25.08 3.15
C THR A 49 -1.28 -24.20 4.16
N THR A 50 -0.58 -23.17 3.68
CA THR A 50 0.28 -22.32 4.51
C THR A 50 -0.38 -21.03 4.97
N ARG A 51 -1.55 -20.67 4.44
CA ARG A 51 -2.16 -19.33 4.58
C ARG A 51 -1.32 -18.19 4.00
N ALA A 52 -0.31 -18.51 3.19
CA ALA A 52 0.45 -17.49 2.47
C ALA A 52 -0.47 -16.74 1.49
N LEU A 53 -0.25 -15.43 1.39
CA LEU A 53 -0.99 -14.53 0.52
C LEU A 53 -0.11 -14.06 -0.64
N HIS A 54 -0.66 -14.06 -1.84
CA HIS A 54 -0.10 -13.43 -3.02
C HIS A 54 -1.13 -12.43 -3.54
N ILE A 55 -0.67 -11.21 -3.82
CA ILE A 55 -1.53 -10.07 -4.09
C ILE A 55 -1.19 -9.53 -5.46
N GLU A 56 -2.20 -9.35 -6.30
CA GLU A 56 -2.08 -8.74 -7.62
C GLU A 56 -3.01 -7.54 -7.74
N LEU A 57 -2.49 -6.45 -8.28
CA LEU A 57 -3.26 -5.25 -8.55
C LEU A 57 -3.92 -5.37 -9.92
N VAL A 58 -5.21 -5.03 -9.99
CA VAL A 58 -6.05 -5.18 -11.18
C VAL A 58 -6.78 -3.85 -11.43
N SER A 59 -6.82 -3.38 -12.68
CA SER A 59 -7.46 -2.09 -13.00
C SER A 59 -8.97 -2.11 -12.86
N ASP A 60 -9.59 -3.26 -13.10
CA ASP A 60 -11.05 -3.46 -13.12
C ASP A 60 -11.37 -4.93 -12.72
N LEU A 61 -12.65 -5.27 -12.67
CA LEU A 61 -13.12 -6.63 -12.36
C LEU A 61 -13.40 -7.45 -13.62
N THR A 62 -12.82 -7.10 -14.77
CA THR A 62 -13.08 -7.85 -16.01
C THR A 62 -12.27 -9.14 -16.07
N THR A 63 -12.74 -10.08 -16.88
CA THR A 63 -12.14 -11.41 -17.04
C THR A 63 -10.71 -11.35 -17.57
N ASP A 64 -10.44 -10.49 -18.54
CA ASP A 64 -9.12 -10.34 -19.15
C ASP A 64 -8.07 -9.85 -18.15
N LYS A 65 -8.42 -8.86 -17.31
CA LYS A 65 -7.50 -8.37 -16.28
C LYS A 65 -7.28 -9.40 -15.18
N PHE A 66 -8.31 -10.15 -14.83
CA PHE A 66 -8.19 -11.27 -13.90
C PHE A 66 -7.28 -12.39 -14.45
N LEU A 67 -7.44 -12.79 -15.70
CA LEU A 67 -6.61 -13.84 -16.32
C LEU A 67 -5.14 -13.42 -16.40
N LEU A 68 -4.86 -12.15 -16.67
CA LEU A 68 -3.50 -11.61 -16.60
C LEU A 68 -2.94 -11.67 -15.17
N ALA A 69 -3.76 -11.39 -14.14
CA ALA A 69 -3.36 -11.55 -12.75
C ALA A 69 -3.08 -13.03 -12.40
N LEU A 70 -3.94 -13.95 -12.86
CA LEU A 70 -3.76 -15.39 -12.69
C LEU A 70 -2.46 -15.87 -13.37
N GLN A 71 -2.17 -15.40 -14.59
CA GLN A 71 -0.92 -15.73 -15.29
C GLN A 71 0.32 -15.27 -14.51
N ARG A 72 0.28 -14.05 -13.94
CA ARG A 72 1.37 -13.52 -13.10
C ARG A 72 1.53 -14.31 -11.80
N PHE A 73 0.43 -14.72 -11.18
CA PHE A 73 0.44 -15.59 -10.01
C PHE A 73 1.09 -16.94 -10.33
N VAL A 74 0.61 -17.62 -11.37
CA VAL A 74 1.13 -18.92 -11.81
C VAL A 74 2.60 -18.84 -12.19
N GLY A 75 3.01 -17.79 -12.91
CA GLY A 75 4.40 -17.58 -13.30
C GLY A 75 5.36 -17.41 -12.12
N ARG A 76 4.86 -16.99 -10.94
CA ARG A 76 5.69 -16.81 -9.73
C ARG A 76 5.53 -17.92 -8.69
N ARG A 77 4.35 -18.56 -8.61
CA ARG A 77 4.00 -19.53 -7.55
C ARG A 77 3.85 -20.96 -8.07
N GLY A 78 3.82 -21.15 -9.39
CA GLY A 78 3.48 -22.43 -10.01
C GLY A 78 1.97 -22.59 -10.20
N PHE A 79 1.60 -23.64 -10.94
CA PHE A 79 0.20 -23.94 -11.21
C PHE A 79 -0.48 -24.54 -9.96
N PRO A 80 -1.65 -24.01 -9.55
CA PRO A 80 -2.44 -24.65 -8.51
C PRO A 80 -3.09 -25.93 -9.07
N ASN A 81 -3.20 -26.96 -8.24
CA ASN A 81 -3.99 -28.14 -8.55
C ASN A 81 -5.49 -27.86 -8.39
N THR A 82 -5.86 -27.02 -7.43
CA THR A 82 -7.26 -26.70 -7.14
C THR A 82 -7.43 -25.22 -6.85
N ILE A 83 -8.40 -24.61 -7.52
CA ILE A 83 -8.80 -23.21 -7.33
C ILE A 83 -10.19 -23.17 -6.71
N TYR A 84 -10.35 -22.37 -5.66
CA TYR A 84 -11.64 -22.05 -5.05
C TYR A 84 -11.97 -20.57 -5.25
N THR A 85 -13.14 -20.27 -5.79
CA THR A 85 -13.64 -18.89 -5.95
C THR A 85 -15.08 -18.76 -5.46
N ASP A 86 -15.53 -17.52 -5.24
CA ASP A 86 -16.95 -17.24 -5.13
C ASP A 86 -17.65 -17.36 -6.50
N ASN A 87 -18.96 -17.10 -6.51
CA ASN A 87 -19.79 -17.19 -7.72
C ASN A 87 -19.81 -15.89 -8.55
N ALA A 88 -18.82 -15.01 -8.41
CA ALA A 88 -18.74 -13.82 -9.25
C ALA A 88 -18.68 -14.20 -10.75
N THR A 89 -19.35 -13.40 -11.58
CA THR A 89 -19.47 -13.62 -13.02
C THR A 89 -18.10 -13.64 -13.71
N THR A 90 -17.16 -12.83 -13.23
CA THR A 90 -15.75 -12.79 -13.69
C THR A 90 -15.08 -14.16 -13.57
N PHE A 91 -15.27 -14.86 -12.44
CA PHE A 91 -14.66 -16.18 -12.24
C PHE A 91 -15.33 -17.27 -13.06
N HIS A 92 -16.65 -17.19 -13.25
CA HIS A 92 -17.36 -18.09 -14.18
C HIS A 92 -16.85 -17.93 -15.62
N ALA A 93 -16.69 -16.68 -16.07
CA ALA A 93 -16.13 -16.39 -17.39
C ALA A 93 -14.69 -16.86 -17.53
N ALA A 94 -13.84 -16.62 -16.52
CA ALA A 94 -12.45 -17.07 -16.53
C ALA A 94 -12.32 -18.59 -16.57
N ASN A 95 -13.13 -19.30 -15.77
CA ASN A 95 -13.15 -20.76 -15.79
C ASN A 95 -13.58 -21.30 -17.17
N LYS A 96 -14.59 -20.68 -17.79
CA LYS A 96 -15.01 -21.03 -19.15
C LYS A 96 -13.88 -20.83 -20.17
N GLU A 97 -13.16 -19.72 -20.10
CA GLU A 97 -12.01 -19.46 -20.98
C GLU A 97 -10.90 -20.50 -20.80
N LEU A 98 -10.57 -20.88 -19.57
CA LEU A 98 -9.57 -21.92 -19.32
C LEU A 98 -9.99 -23.30 -19.87
N ILE A 99 -11.25 -23.67 -19.69
CA ILE A 99 -11.80 -24.93 -20.25
C ILE A 99 -11.70 -24.92 -21.78
N LEU A 100 -12.07 -23.81 -22.42
CA LEU A 100 -12.00 -23.66 -23.88
C LEU A 100 -10.55 -23.74 -24.38
N LEU A 101 -9.60 -23.11 -23.69
CA LEU A 101 -8.19 -23.20 -24.01
C LEU A 101 -7.70 -24.65 -23.97
N TRP A 102 -8.08 -25.43 -22.94
CA TRP A 102 -7.70 -26.84 -22.84
C TRP A 102 -8.28 -27.69 -23.96
N GLN A 103 -9.54 -27.46 -24.35
CA GLN A 103 -10.18 -28.18 -25.45
C GLN A 103 -9.54 -27.87 -26.81
N THR A 104 -8.92 -26.71 -26.95
CA THR A 104 -8.26 -26.28 -28.18
C THR A 104 -6.85 -26.86 -28.33
N LEU A 105 -6.24 -27.38 -27.25
CA LEU A 105 -4.93 -28.03 -27.32
C LEU A 105 -5.01 -29.29 -28.18
N SER A 106 -4.24 -29.32 -29.27
CA SER A 106 -4.40 -30.30 -30.36
C SER A 106 -3.76 -31.68 -30.11
N SER A 107 -2.84 -31.78 -29.16
CA SER A 107 -2.10 -33.01 -28.86
C SER A 107 -2.83 -33.88 -27.84
N ALA A 108 -3.12 -35.13 -28.22
CA ALA A 108 -3.77 -36.11 -27.35
C ALA A 108 -2.98 -36.37 -26.04
N GLU A 109 -1.65 -36.37 -26.13
CA GLU A 109 -0.76 -36.51 -24.96
C GLU A 109 -0.93 -35.36 -23.96
N THR A 110 -1.07 -34.13 -24.46
CA THR A 110 -1.26 -32.94 -23.62
C THR A 110 -2.66 -32.93 -23.01
N GLN A 111 -3.68 -33.31 -23.77
CA GLN A 111 -5.03 -33.48 -23.25
C GLN A 111 -5.08 -34.54 -22.13
N GLN A 112 -4.40 -35.68 -22.30
CA GLN A 112 -4.36 -36.74 -21.30
C GLN A 112 -3.58 -36.33 -20.04
N TYR A 113 -2.46 -35.61 -20.20
CA TYR A 113 -1.69 -35.06 -19.08
C TYR A 113 -2.54 -34.09 -18.24
N TYR A 114 -3.26 -33.16 -18.88
CA TYR A 114 -4.12 -32.21 -18.19
C TYR A 114 -5.45 -32.83 -17.72
N ALA A 115 -5.93 -33.92 -18.30
CA ALA A 115 -7.06 -34.65 -17.73
C ALA A 115 -6.72 -35.25 -16.34
N GLN A 116 -5.45 -35.60 -16.13
CA GLN A 116 -4.96 -36.19 -14.87
C GLN A 116 -4.40 -35.13 -13.89
N ASN A 117 -3.79 -34.07 -14.40
CA ASN A 117 -3.07 -33.05 -13.60
C ASN A 117 -3.64 -31.63 -13.77
N GLY A 118 -4.81 -31.51 -14.39
CA GLY A 118 -5.45 -30.24 -14.70
C GLY A 118 -5.94 -29.50 -13.47
N ILE A 119 -6.18 -28.20 -13.65
CA ILE A 119 -6.66 -27.36 -12.57
C ILE A 119 -8.12 -27.73 -12.29
N THR A 120 -8.40 -28.18 -11.07
CA THR A 120 -9.78 -28.37 -10.63
C THR A 120 -10.34 -27.04 -10.12
N TRP A 121 -11.28 -26.44 -10.85
CA TRP A 121 -11.97 -25.23 -10.42
C TRP A 121 -13.21 -25.56 -9.60
N ARG A 122 -13.37 -24.95 -8.43
CA ARG A 122 -14.52 -25.16 -7.53
C ARG A 122 -15.14 -23.83 -7.13
N PHE A 123 -16.44 -23.72 -7.31
CA PHE A 123 -17.23 -22.58 -6.85
C PHE A 123 -17.78 -22.85 -5.46
N ILE A 124 -17.53 -21.93 -4.53
CA ILE A 124 -18.00 -22.03 -3.16
C ILE A 124 -19.53 -21.80 -3.15
N ALA A 125 -20.27 -22.62 -2.41
CA ALA A 125 -21.71 -22.45 -2.26
C ALA A 125 -22.04 -21.07 -1.62
N PRO A 126 -23.10 -20.37 -2.06
CA PRO A 126 -23.48 -19.09 -1.48
C PRO A 126 -23.67 -19.23 0.05
N ARG A 127 -23.03 -18.35 0.84
CA ARG A 127 -23.05 -18.33 2.32
C ARG A 127 -22.30 -19.46 3.04
N ALA A 128 -21.38 -20.17 2.37
CA ALA A 128 -20.46 -21.09 3.06
C ALA A 128 -19.34 -20.34 3.80
N ALA A 129 -19.70 -19.62 4.87
CA ALA A 129 -18.79 -18.93 5.78
C ALA A 129 -17.75 -19.87 6.45
N TRP A 130 -17.89 -21.20 6.32
CA TRP A 130 -16.93 -22.17 6.87
C TRP A 130 -15.71 -22.41 5.96
N TRP A 131 -15.78 -22.06 4.66
CA TRP A 131 -14.59 -21.79 3.83
C TRP A 131 -14.17 -20.32 3.93
N GLY A 132 -15.14 -19.41 4.07
CA GLY A 132 -14.93 -17.97 4.29
C GLY A 132 -14.18 -17.63 5.58
N GLY A 133 -14.36 -18.39 6.67
CA GLY A 133 -13.73 -18.18 7.98
C GLY A 133 -12.21 -18.38 7.98
N ARG A 134 -11.67 -18.98 6.92
CA ARG A 134 -10.22 -19.03 6.66
C ARG A 134 -9.69 -17.72 6.08
N TRP A 135 -10.53 -16.98 5.36
CA TRP A 135 -10.25 -15.67 4.75
C TRP A 135 -10.64 -14.51 5.68
N GLU A 136 -11.74 -14.66 6.44
CA GLU A 136 -12.19 -13.67 7.42
C GLU A 136 -11.13 -13.44 8.50
N ARG A 137 -10.36 -14.46 8.92
CA ARG A 137 -9.27 -14.25 9.90
C ARG A 137 -8.03 -13.53 9.36
N LEU A 138 -7.87 -13.42 8.04
CA LEU A 138 -6.82 -12.58 7.45
C LEU A 138 -7.31 -11.15 7.23
N ILE A 139 -8.61 -10.96 7.02
CA ILE A 139 -9.24 -9.62 6.96
C ILE A 139 -9.51 -9.06 8.37
N VAL A 140 -9.71 -9.90 9.40
CA VAL A 140 -9.86 -9.47 10.81
C VAL A 140 -8.54 -8.96 11.43
N ALA A 141 -7.40 -9.08 10.75
CA ALA A 141 -6.23 -8.27 11.07
C ALA A 141 -6.43 -6.77 10.73
N ALA A 142 -7.57 -6.39 10.15
CA ALA A 142 -7.94 -5.03 9.80
C ALA A 142 -9.06 -4.44 10.67
N ASP A 143 -9.34 -4.99 11.86
CA ASP A 143 -10.02 -4.21 12.89
C ASP A 143 -9.04 -3.19 13.45
N SER A 144 -8.92 -2.11 12.69
CA SER A 144 -8.02 -1.01 12.92
C SER A 144 -8.52 -0.17 14.09
N THR A 145 -8.06 -0.53 15.28
CA THR A 145 -8.41 0.19 16.50
C THR A 145 -7.37 1.26 16.80
N TRP A 146 -7.85 2.47 17.09
CA TRP A 146 -6.99 3.52 17.63
C TRP A 146 -6.53 3.11 19.03
N SER A 147 -5.23 3.23 19.30
CA SER A 147 -4.72 3.20 20.67
C SER A 147 -5.26 4.38 21.47
N ALA A 148 -5.09 4.34 22.79
CA ALA A 148 -5.22 5.54 23.62
C ALA A 148 -4.29 6.65 23.08
N TRP A 149 -4.72 7.91 23.27
CA TRP A 149 -3.88 9.07 23.00
C TRP A 149 -2.70 9.11 23.96
N SER A 150 -1.55 9.57 23.47
CA SER A 150 -0.42 9.94 24.32
C SER A 150 -0.77 11.15 25.18
N GLU A 151 0.04 11.36 26.21
CA GLU A 151 0.09 12.64 26.91
C GLU A 151 0.38 13.79 25.93
N TRP A 152 -0.07 14.99 26.29
CA TRP A 152 0.22 16.20 25.55
C TRP A 152 1.69 16.60 25.67
N SER A 153 2.27 17.09 24.59
CA SER A 153 3.59 17.73 24.63
C SER A 153 3.56 19.03 25.44
N SER A 154 4.75 19.51 25.82
CA SER A 154 4.93 20.89 26.24
C SER A 154 4.44 21.87 25.15
N CYS A 155 4.08 23.08 25.57
CA CYS A 155 3.71 24.14 24.65
C CYS A 155 4.92 24.49 23.78
N SER A 156 4.72 24.62 22.46
CA SER A 156 5.79 24.96 21.52
C SER A 156 6.40 26.34 21.77
N ALA A 157 5.66 27.23 22.43
CA ALA A 157 6.12 28.56 22.80
C ALA A 157 6.48 28.56 24.29
N SER A 158 7.58 29.23 24.63
CA SER A 158 7.98 29.50 26.02
C SER A 158 7.27 30.73 26.60
N CYS A 159 6.63 31.53 25.73
CA CYS A 159 5.84 32.70 26.07
C CYS A 159 4.69 32.86 25.07
N GLY A 160 3.62 33.55 25.46
CA GLY A 160 2.45 33.83 24.65
C GLY A 160 1.65 32.59 24.28
N VAL A 161 0.99 32.67 23.13
CA VAL A 161 0.18 31.60 22.55
C VAL A 161 1.07 30.69 21.70
N GLY A 162 1.03 29.39 21.98
CA GLY A 162 1.69 28.35 21.21
C GLY A 162 0.75 27.19 20.91
N PHE A 163 1.35 26.05 20.56
CA PHE A 163 0.59 24.82 20.30
C PHE A 163 1.20 23.64 21.04
N LYS A 164 0.35 22.77 21.57
CA LYS A 164 0.72 21.46 22.12
C LYS A 164 0.19 20.36 21.19
N LYS A 165 0.89 19.24 21.15
CA LYS A 165 0.57 18.11 20.26
C LYS A 165 0.46 16.81 21.06
N ARG A 166 -0.41 15.91 20.63
CA ARG A 166 -0.45 14.52 21.10
C ARG A 166 -0.64 13.57 19.94
N ASN A 167 -0.21 12.33 20.13
CA ASN A 167 -0.20 11.31 19.08
C ASN A 167 -0.95 10.06 19.54
N ARG A 168 -1.43 9.26 18.59
CA ARG A 168 -1.98 7.91 18.84
C ARG A 168 -1.55 6.96 17.74
N ALA A 169 -1.46 5.67 18.05
CA ALA A 169 -1.11 4.63 17.08
C ALA A 169 -2.36 3.91 16.57
N CYS A 170 -2.28 3.37 15.35
CA CYS A 170 -3.32 2.51 14.77
C CYS A 170 -2.85 1.06 14.90
N ASN A 171 -3.55 0.18 15.61
CA ASN A 171 -3.18 -1.24 15.65
C ASN A 171 -3.83 -1.97 14.46
N PRO A 172 -3.15 -2.81 13.67
CA PRO A 172 -1.78 -3.37 13.81
C PRO A 172 -0.63 -2.55 13.17
N SER A 173 -0.90 -1.38 12.60
CA SER A 173 0.08 -0.58 11.85
C SER A 173 0.61 0.61 12.64
N SER A 174 1.84 0.51 13.15
CA SER A 174 2.54 1.61 13.83
C SER A 174 2.88 2.82 12.92
N LYS A 175 2.59 2.74 11.61
CA LYS A 175 2.97 3.78 10.66
C LYS A 175 2.02 5.00 10.72
N PRO A 176 2.54 6.22 10.96
CA PRO A 176 1.75 7.45 10.90
C PRO A 176 1.06 7.60 9.54
N GLY A 177 -0.26 7.84 9.54
CA GLY A 177 -1.02 8.08 8.32
C GLY A 177 -1.33 6.84 7.47
N SER A 178 -1.16 5.63 8.02
CA SER A 178 -1.57 4.41 7.32
C SER A 178 -3.10 4.35 7.13
N ALA A 179 -3.57 3.89 5.97
CA ALA A 179 -4.97 3.90 5.55
C ALA A 179 -5.91 2.98 6.35
N TRP A 180 -5.40 2.34 7.40
CA TRP A 180 -6.14 1.36 8.19
C TRP A 180 -7.12 2.04 9.15
N CYS A 181 -6.73 3.12 9.84
CA CYS A 181 -7.62 3.85 10.75
C CYS A 181 -8.15 5.16 10.13
N GLN A 182 -9.46 5.39 10.20
CA GLN A 182 -10.07 6.67 9.80
C GLN A 182 -9.81 7.74 10.90
N GLY A 183 -9.17 8.85 10.54
CA GLY A 183 -8.91 9.99 11.43
C GLY A 183 -7.44 10.44 11.47
N LYS A 184 -7.16 11.51 12.23
CA LYS A 184 -5.80 12.06 12.35
C LYS A 184 -4.96 11.26 13.36
N TYR A 185 -3.68 11.06 13.03
CA TYR A 185 -2.66 10.45 13.90
C TYR A 185 -2.14 11.43 14.97
N THR A 186 -2.07 12.71 14.62
CA THR A 186 -1.66 13.81 15.51
C THR A 186 -2.82 14.77 15.71
N GLU A 187 -3.01 15.17 16.95
CA GLU A 187 -3.88 16.27 17.32
C GLU A 187 -3.04 17.44 17.81
N THR A 188 -3.46 18.66 17.47
CA THR A 188 -2.79 19.90 17.85
C THR A 188 -3.82 20.83 18.44
N GLU A 189 -3.52 21.38 19.61
CA GLU A 189 -4.38 22.30 20.33
C GLU A 189 -3.58 23.54 20.71
N ALA A 190 -4.24 24.71 20.71
CA ALA A 190 -3.63 25.94 21.19
C ALA A 190 -3.35 25.83 22.69
N CYS A 191 -2.20 26.35 23.11
CA CYS A 191 -1.86 26.54 24.52
C CYS A 191 -1.52 28.00 24.75
N ASP A 192 -2.00 28.55 25.85
CA ASP A 192 -1.56 29.85 26.34
C ASP A 192 -0.64 29.62 27.52
N THR A 193 0.61 30.09 27.40
CA THR A 193 1.58 29.99 28.49
C THR A 193 1.33 31.00 29.61
N SER A 194 0.39 31.93 29.43
CA SER A 194 0.11 33.05 30.34
C SER A 194 1.33 33.96 30.59
N LEU A 195 2.41 33.77 29.83
CA LEU A 195 3.64 34.56 29.88
C LEU A 195 3.62 35.54 28.71
N GLN A 196 3.93 36.80 28.94
CA GLN A 196 4.05 37.76 27.83
C GLN A 196 5.38 37.60 27.11
N CYS A 197 5.33 37.48 25.77
CA CYS A 197 6.55 37.46 24.98
C CYS A 197 7.21 38.84 24.92
N PRO A 198 8.55 38.92 24.97
CA PRO A 198 9.26 40.15 24.68
C PRO A 198 8.93 40.61 23.26
N VAL A 199 8.47 41.86 23.12
CA VAL A 199 8.23 42.47 21.81
C VAL A 199 9.57 42.66 21.13
N ILE A 200 9.88 41.86 20.11
CA ILE A 200 11.01 42.14 19.23
C ILE A 200 10.58 43.31 18.35
N LEU A 201 11.16 44.49 18.60
CA LEU A 201 10.97 45.67 17.75
C LEU A 201 11.35 45.30 16.30
N GLU A 202 10.39 45.40 15.39
CA GLU A 202 10.53 44.92 14.02
C GLU A 202 11.62 45.65 13.22
N ARG A 203 12.43 44.84 12.53
CA ARG A 203 12.86 45.00 11.13
C ARG A 203 12.82 46.41 10.52
N ASN A 204 13.82 47.23 10.84
CA ASN A 204 14.27 48.32 9.95
C ASN A 204 15.80 48.38 9.79
N TYR A 205 16.53 47.32 10.13
CA TYR A 205 18.01 47.34 10.14
C TYR A 205 18.71 46.43 9.11
N VAL A 206 17.97 45.67 8.29
CA VAL A 206 18.57 44.76 7.29
C VAL A 206 18.05 45.03 5.86
N SER A 207 17.86 46.32 5.53
CA SER A 207 17.61 46.75 4.15
C SER A 207 18.71 47.68 3.63
N SER A 208 19.44 48.37 4.52
CA SER A 208 20.51 49.29 4.13
C SER A 208 21.82 48.60 3.73
N THR A 209 22.15 47.41 4.28
CA THR A 209 23.43 46.72 3.99
C THR A 209 23.38 45.80 2.76
N ILE A 210 22.21 45.26 2.40
CA ILE A 210 22.09 44.38 1.22
C ILE A 210 22.13 45.20 -0.09
N ASN A 211 21.55 46.41 -0.12
CA ASN A 211 21.59 47.27 -1.30
C ASN A 211 22.98 47.87 -1.56
N THR A 212 23.83 48.07 -0.55
CA THR A 212 25.21 48.54 -0.74
C THR A 212 26.08 47.47 -1.42
N LEU A 213 25.85 46.18 -1.11
CA LEU A 213 26.58 45.06 -1.73
C LEU A 213 26.11 44.76 -3.16
N TYR A 214 24.82 44.92 -3.45
CA TYR A 214 24.25 44.71 -4.80
C TYR A 214 24.66 45.82 -5.80
N THR A 215 24.93 47.04 -5.31
CA THR A 215 25.37 48.18 -6.14
C THR A 215 26.88 48.17 -6.39
N ALA A 216 27.68 47.51 -5.52
CA ALA A 216 29.10 47.29 -5.73
C ALA A 216 29.39 46.21 -6.78
N SER A 217 28.53 45.19 -6.93
CA SER A 217 28.76 44.11 -7.91
C SER A 217 28.36 44.48 -9.35
N LYS A 218 27.58 45.54 -9.57
CA LYS A 218 27.19 46.02 -10.92
C LYS A 218 28.16 47.04 -11.54
N ASN A 219 29.15 47.52 -10.78
CA ASN A 219 30.18 48.45 -11.27
C ASN A 219 31.52 47.79 -11.63
N ILE A 220 31.61 46.45 -11.60
CA ILE A 220 32.76 45.70 -12.11
C ILE A 220 32.29 44.83 -13.28
N SER A 221 31.68 45.48 -14.27
CA SER A 221 31.47 44.94 -15.62
C SER A 221 31.89 45.99 -16.65
N MET A 222 33.11 46.49 -16.50
CA MET A 222 33.89 47.12 -17.56
C MET A 222 35.35 46.94 -17.18
N MET A 223 36.16 46.54 -18.17
CA MET A 223 37.61 46.32 -18.16
C MET A 223 38.07 44.86 -18.02
N LEU A 224 38.74 44.44 -19.11
CA LEU A 224 39.61 43.26 -19.30
C LEU A 224 38.85 41.98 -19.69
N GLY A 225 38.87 41.47 -20.92
CA GLY A 225 39.84 41.62 -22.01
C GLY A 225 40.86 40.47 -21.98
N SER A 226 40.55 39.39 -22.71
CA SER A 226 41.44 38.39 -23.33
C SER A 226 42.48 37.61 -22.49
N ASN A 227 42.37 36.27 -22.60
CA ASN A 227 43.39 35.20 -22.50
C ASN A 227 43.56 34.43 -21.16
N GLY A 228 43.02 33.20 -21.12
CA GLY A 228 43.45 32.11 -20.22
C GLY A 228 42.30 31.34 -19.53
N PRO A 229 42.26 29.98 -19.53
CA PRO A 229 41.35 29.19 -18.67
C PRO A 229 41.98 29.11 -17.24
N PRO A 230 41.36 28.58 -16.15
CA PRO A 230 40.42 27.45 -16.13
C PRO A 230 39.45 27.37 -14.90
N VAL A 231 38.83 26.19 -14.76
CA VAL A 231 38.33 25.49 -13.56
C VAL A 231 36.98 25.93 -12.95
N PHE A 232 35.94 25.14 -13.26
CA PHE A 232 34.82 24.91 -12.36
C PHE A 232 35.28 23.99 -11.21
N VAL A 233 35.16 24.45 -9.95
CA VAL A 233 35.16 23.58 -8.78
C VAL A 233 33.87 23.81 -8.00
N ILE A 234 33.03 22.79 -7.98
CA ILE A 234 31.88 22.65 -7.08
C ILE A 234 32.42 22.40 -5.68
N ASN A 235 31.87 23.03 -4.63
CA ASN A 235 31.84 22.36 -3.34
C ASN A 235 30.61 22.67 -2.50
N THR A 236 29.99 21.56 -2.13
CA THR A 236 28.83 21.35 -1.27
C THR A 236 29.20 21.64 0.19
N PHE A 237 28.38 22.39 0.93
CA PHE A 237 28.38 22.44 2.40
C PHE A 237 26.91 22.37 2.84
N PHE A 238 26.38 21.20 3.16
CA PHE A 238 26.27 20.62 4.51
C PHE A 238 25.55 21.55 5.50
N LEU A 239 24.23 21.44 5.56
CA LEU A 239 23.41 21.98 6.64
C LEU A 239 23.05 20.82 7.59
N GLU A 240 23.81 20.70 8.68
CA GLU A 240 23.39 19.97 9.87
C GLU A 240 22.46 20.87 10.69
N PHE A 241 21.21 20.45 10.82
CA PHE A 241 20.32 20.88 11.90
C PHE A 241 20.83 20.26 13.21
N LYS A 242 21.19 21.09 14.18
CA LYS A 242 21.24 20.68 15.60
C LYS A 242 20.25 21.52 16.38
N GLU A 243 19.39 20.80 17.09
CA GLU A 243 18.34 21.28 17.99
C GLU A 243 18.92 22.17 19.09
N ASN A 244 18.13 23.18 19.46
CA ASN A 244 17.84 23.58 20.83
C ASN A 244 16.47 24.26 20.86
#